data_AF-A0A379Y373-F1
#
_entry.id   AF-A0A379Y373-F1
#
_cell.length_a   1.000
_cell.length_b   1.000
_cell.length_c   1.000
_cell.angle_alpha   90.00
_cell.angle_beta   90.00
_cell.angle_gamma   90.00
#
_symmetry.space_group_name_H-M   'P 1'
#
loop_
_entity.id
_entity.type
_entity.pdbx_description
1 polymer ?
#
loop_
_entity_poly.entity_id
_entity_poly.type
_entity_poly.pdbx_seq_one_letter_code
_entity_poly.pdbx_strand_id
1 'polypeptide(L)'
;MMKHPLTLSALALLVCASAQAATVDLRVLETTDLHSNMMDFDYYKDTPTDKFGLVRTASLIQQARQQAANAVLVDNGDIIQGSPLGDYMAAKGLKPGDVHPVYKAMNTLDYVVGKHRQP
;
A
#
# COMPACT_ATOMS: atom_id res chain seq x y z
N MET A 1 -59.76 -16.29 -24.87
CA MET A 1 -58.30 -16.42 -24.98
C MET A 1 -57.69 -15.03 -25.12
N MET A 2 -56.51 -14.80 -24.53
CA MET A 2 -55.66 -13.59 -24.58
C MET A 2 -55.99 -12.45 -23.59
N LYS A 3 -55.40 -12.54 -22.39
CA LYS A 3 -55.21 -11.42 -21.43
C LYS A 3 -53.77 -11.43 -20.88
N HIS A 4 -52.74 -11.35 -21.73
CA HIS A 4 -51.34 -11.22 -21.26
C HIS A 4 -50.42 -10.27 -22.09
N PRO A 5 -50.87 -9.07 -22.55
CA PRO A 5 -49.92 -8.10 -23.13
C PRO A 5 -49.29 -7.14 -22.10
N LEU A 6 -49.93 -6.89 -20.94
CA LEU A 6 -49.47 -5.86 -19.99
C LEU A 6 -48.33 -6.32 -19.06
N THR A 7 -48.25 -7.60 -18.73
CA THR A 7 -47.26 -8.13 -17.77
C THR A 7 -45.84 -8.16 -18.33
N LEU A 8 -45.67 -8.26 -19.65
CA LEU A 8 -44.34 -8.35 -20.28
C LEU A 8 -43.65 -6.97 -20.40
N SER A 9 -44.41 -5.89 -20.60
CA SER A 9 -43.86 -4.52 -20.67
C SER A 9 -43.39 -4.00 -19.32
N ALA A 10 -44.04 -4.36 -18.22
CA ALA A 10 -43.62 -3.94 -16.88
C ALA A 10 -42.28 -4.56 -16.46
N LEU A 11 -42.02 -5.81 -16.88
CA LEU A 11 -40.76 -6.50 -16.58
C LEU A 11 -39.58 -5.91 -17.38
N ALA A 12 -39.79 -5.54 -18.64
CA ALA A 12 -38.77 -4.89 -19.47
C ALA A 12 -38.37 -3.50 -18.95
N LEU A 13 -39.33 -2.73 -18.40
CA LEU A 13 -39.07 -1.43 -17.76
C LEU A 13 -38.28 -1.56 -16.46
N LEU A 14 -38.52 -2.60 -15.65
CA LEU A 14 -37.72 -2.88 -14.45
C LEU A 14 -36.26 -3.23 -14.78
N VAL A 15 -36.03 -3.98 -15.86
CA VAL A 15 -34.68 -4.37 -16.30
C VAL A 15 -33.90 -3.14 -16.83
N CYS A 16 -34.52 -2.29 -17.65
CA CYS A 16 -33.86 -1.07 -18.14
C CYS A 16 -33.58 -0.02 -17.05
N ALA A 17 -34.35 0.01 -15.96
CA ALA A 17 -34.13 0.92 -14.83
C ALA A 17 -32.95 0.54 -13.92
N SER A 18 -32.38 -0.65 -14.10
CA SER A 18 -31.31 -1.21 -13.24
C SER A 18 -29.88 -0.98 -13.75
N ALA A 19 -29.71 -0.22 -14.84
CA ALA A 19 -28.39 0.19 -15.32
C ALA A 19 -27.80 1.31 -14.46
N GLN A 20 -27.40 0.99 -13.22
CA GLN A 20 -26.57 1.88 -12.41
C GLN A 20 -25.15 1.88 -12.99
N ALA A 21 -24.69 3.03 -13.52
CA ALA A 21 -23.27 3.23 -13.79
C ALA A 21 -22.54 3.33 -12.44
N ALA A 22 -21.69 2.34 -12.14
CA ALA A 22 -20.92 2.33 -10.90
C ALA A 22 -19.73 3.31 -11.01
N THR A 23 -19.64 4.25 -10.07
CA THR A 23 -18.45 5.07 -9.86
C THR A 23 -17.65 4.49 -8.70
N VAL A 24 -16.33 4.37 -8.86
CA VAL A 24 -15.44 3.83 -7.84
C VAL A 24 -14.36 4.86 -7.53
N ASP A 25 -14.23 5.23 -6.26
CA ASP A 25 -13.12 6.03 -5.76
C ASP A 25 -11.94 5.12 -5.40
N LEU A 26 -10.78 5.40 -5.98
CA LEU A 26 -9.53 4.69 -5.72
C LEU A 26 -8.46 5.67 -5.22
N ARG A 27 -7.80 5.32 -4.11
CA ARG A 27 -6.65 6.04 -3.59
C ARG A 27 -5.35 5.27 -3.87
N VAL A 28 -4.37 5.96 -4.43
CA VAL A 28 -3.00 5.45 -4.56
C VAL A 28 -2.13 6.17 -3.54
N LEU A 29 -1.54 5.41 -2.63
CA LEU A 29 -0.57 5.87 -1.64
C LEU A 29 0.83 5.46 -2.10
N GLU A 30 1.82 6.29 -1.82
CA GLU A 30 3.19 6.08 -2.28
C GLU A 30 4.19 6.39 -1.17
N THR A 31 5.25 5.57 -1.10
CA THR A 31 6.53 5.96 -0.50
C THR A 31 7.62 5.99 -1.56
N THR A 32 8.62 6.86 -1.38
CA THR A 32 9.78 6.99 -2.26
C THR A 32 11.00 7.34 -1.44
N ASP A 33 12.19 7.01 -1.93
CA ASP A 33 13.49 7.45 -1.39
C ASP A 33 13.63 7.19 0.12
N LEU A 34 13.12 6.05 0.59
CA LEU A 34 13.17 5.69 2.00
C LEU A 34 14.61 5.56 2.49
N HIS A 35 15.54 5.22 1.60
CA HIS A 35 16.97 5.08 1.88
C HIS A 35 17.29 4.23 3.12
N SER A 36 16.53 3.15 3.34
CA SER A 36 16.59 2.29 4.53
C SER A 36 16.33 2.99 5.88
N ASN A 37 15.77 4.21 5.89
CA ASN A 37 15.36 4.91 7.10
C ASN A 37 14.05 4.33 7.66
N MET A 38 14.15 3.15 8.27
CA MET A 38 12.99 2.46 8.83
C MET A 38 12.58 3.07 10.16
N MET A 39 13.56 3.31 11.02
CA MET A 39 13.38 3.96 12.33
C MET A 39 13.41 5.48 12.18
N ASP A 40 12.71 6.15 13.10
CA ASP A 40 12.78 7.60 13.29
C ASP A 40 13.98 7.99 14.16
N PHE A 41 15.17 7.57 13.72
CA PHE A 41 16.41 7.66 14.48
C PHE A 41 17.57 8.10 13.59
N ASP A 42 18.30 9.13 14.01
CA ASP A 42 19.53 9.59 13.38
C ASP A 42 20.72 8.83 13.99
N TYR A 43 21.16 7.78 13.30
CA TYR A 43 22.26 6.91 13.72
C TYR A 43 23.62 7.62 13.74
N TYR A 44 23.79 8.76 13.06
CA TYR A 44 25.04 9.53 13.12
C TYR A 44 25.13 10.38 14.39
N LYS A 45 23.98 10.86 14.87
CA LYS A 45 23.86 11.64 16.11
C LYS A 45 23.48 10.80 17.33
N ASP A 46 23.19 9.52 17.12
CA ASP A 46 22.68 8.60 18.15
C ASP A 46 21.48 9.16 18.90
N THR A 47 20.49 9.69 18.16
CA THR A 47 19.32 10.36 18.75
C THR A 47 18.04 10.13 17.96
N PRO A 48 16.86 10.07 18.61
CA PRO A 48 15.58 10.06 17.92
C PRO A 48 15.34 11.34 17.09
N THR A 49 14.51 11.24 16.06
CA THR A 49 14.09 12.38 15.24
C THR A 49 12.60 12.34 14.93
N ASP A 50 12.02 13.51 14.73
CA ASP A 50 10.65 13.69 14.26
C ASP A 50 10.54 13.93 12.74
N LYS A 51 11.68 13.96 12.03
CA LYS A 51 11.77 14.43 10.64
C LYS A 51 11.63 13.32 9.59
N PHE A 52 12.03 12.09 9.91
CA PHE A 52 12.01 10.97 8.97
C PHE A 52 11.73 9.64 9.68
N GLY A 53 11.55 8.57 8.90
CA GLY A 53 11.37 7.20 9.38
C GLY A 53 10.07 6.58 8.89
N LEU A 54 10.16 5.38 8.29
CA LEU A 54 8.97 4.62 7.84
C LEU A 54 7.99 4.36 8.99
N VAL A 55 8.48 4.18 10.23
CA VAL A 55 7.64 4.04 11.43
C VAL A 55 6.66 5.20 11.63
N ARG A 56 7.03 6.43 11.23
CA ARG A 56 6.15 7.60 11.27
C ARG A 56 5.21 7.62 10.07
N THR A 57 5.75 7.42 8.87
CA THR A 57 4.96 7.38 7.63
C THR A 57 3.88 6.29 7.68
N ALA A 58 4.12 5.17 8.37
CA ALA A 58 3.13 4.11 8.61
C ALA A 58 1.85 4.62 9.27
N SER A 59 1.96 5.59 10.19
CA SER A 59 0.79 6.21 10.83
C SER A 59 -0.04 7.00 9.81
N LEU A 60 0.62 7.72 8.90
CA LEU A 60 -0.04 8.47 7.82
C LEU A 60 -0.69 7.52 6.81
N ILE A 61 -0.02 6.42 6.46
CA ILE A 61 -0.58 5.37 5.59
C ILE A 61 -1.85 4.80 6.22
N GLN A 62 -1.83 4.46 7.50
CA GLN A 62 -2.99 3.92 8.20
C GLN A 62 -4.15 4.92 8.23
N GLN A 63 -3.88 6.19 8.57
CA GLN A 63 -4.89 7.25 8.57
C GLN A 63 -5.48 7.46 7.17
N ALA A 64 -4.64 7.50 6.13
CA ALA A 64 -5.09 7.71 4.76
C ALA A 64 -5.91 6.54 4.22
N ARG A 65 -5.62 5.30 4.65
CA ARG A 65 -6.44 4.11 4.35
C ARG A 65 -7.82 4.17 5.01
N GLN A 66 -7.92 4.68 6.24
CA GLN A 66 -9.23 4.83 6.91
C GLN A 66 -10.18 5.83 6.22
N GLN A 67 -9.63 6.70 5.37
CA GLN A 67 -10.39 7.72 4.64
C GLN A 67 -10.85 7.27 3.24
N ALA A 68 -10.52 6.04 2.80
CA ALA A 68 -10.84 5.56 1.47
C ALA A 68 -11.33 4.11 1.50
N ALA A 69 -12.39 3.81 0.77
CA ALA A 69 -12.90 2.44 0.65
C ALA A 69 -11.94 1.53 -0.14
N ASN A 70 -11.32 2.07 -1.19
CA ASN A 70 -10.34 1.37 -2.01
C ASN A 70 -9.01 2.13 -1.97
N ALA A 71 -7.97 1.50 -1.43
CA ALA A 71 -6.64 2.08 -1.38
C ALA A 71 -5.57 1.04 -1.70
N VAL A 72 -4.58 1.43 -2.50
CA VAL A 72 -3.37 0.64 -2.77
C VAL A 72 -2.14 1.42 -2.32
N LEU A 73 -1.10 0.71 -1.90
CA LEU A 73 0.16 1.30 -1.45
C LEU A 73 1.31 0.81 -2.33
N VAL A 74 2.05 1.73 -2.93
CA VAL A 74 3.20 1.45 -3.78
C VAL A 74 4.47 2.06 -3.19
N ASP A 75 5.61 1.49 -3.55
CA ASP A 75 6.92 2.12 -3.32
C ASP A 75 7.63 2.37 -4.65
N ASN A 76 8.27 3.53 -4.78
CA ASN A 76 8.91 4.02 -6.00
C ASN A 76 10.42 3.72 -6.10
N GLY A 77 11.03 3.10 -5.09
CA GLY A 77 12.43 2.66 -5.14
C GLY A 77 13.35 3.39 -4.15
N ASP A 78 14.67 3.18 -4.34
CA ASP A 78 15.73 3.66 -3.45
C ASP A 78 15.52 3.32 -1.97
N ILE A 79 15.16 2.06 -1.74
CA ILE A 79 14.69 1.59 -0.43
C ILE A 79 15.80 0.94 0.41
N ILE A 80 16.74 0.22 -0.21
CA ILE A 80 17.65 -0.72 0.48
C ILE A 80 19.05 -0.17 0.78
N GLN A 81 19.33 1.09 0.42
CA GLN A 81 20.63 1.74 0.56
C GLN A 81 20.46 3.19 1.03
N GLY A 82 21.47 3.80 1.67
CA GLY A 82 21.49 5.25 1.93
C GLY A 82 21.32 5.67 3.39
N SER A 83 21.31 4.71 4.32
CA SER A 83 21.40 4.96 5.77
C SER A 83 22.22 3.86 6.45
N PRO A 84 22.64 4.05 7.72
CA PRO A 84 23.44 3.07 8.43
C PRO A 84 22.81 1.67 8.55
N LEU A 85 21.48 1.55 8.51
CA LEU A 85 20.82 0.24 8.41
C LEU A 85 21.13 -0.46 7.07
N GLY A 86 21.06 0.29 5.98
CA GLY A 86 21.40 -0.21 4.64
C GLY A 86 22.87 -0.62 4.57
N ASP A 87 23.77 0.22 5.08
CA ASP A 87 25.21 -0.07 5.11
C ASP A 87 25.53 -1.31 5.94
N TYR A 88 24.90 -1.44 7.12
CA TYR A 88 25.03 -2.63 7.96
C TYR A 88 24.59 -3.89 7.23
N MET A 89 23.44 -3.86 6.55
CA MET A 89 22.93 -5.02 5.84
C MET A 89 23.75 -5.37 4.60
N ALA A 90 24.29 -4.36 3.90
CA ALA A 90 25.22 -4.57 2.79
C ALA A 90 26.52 -5.24 3.27
N ALA A 91 27.10 -4.79 4.39
CA ALA A 91 28.31 -5.36 4.96
C ALA A 91 28.09 -6.77 5.53
N LYS A 92 26.94 -7.01 6.18
CA LYS A 92 26.56 -8.32 6.72
C LYS A 92 26.27 -9.35 5.63
N GLY A 93 25.70 -8.89 4.52
CA GLY A 93 25.14 -9.74 3.47
C GLY A 93 23.85 -10.45 3.90
N LEU A 94 23.19 -11.07 2.92
CA LEU A 94 21.99 -11.90 3.11
C LEU A 94 22.29 -13.33 2.66
N LYS A 95 21.89 -14.32 3.47
CA LYS A 95 21.91 -15.72 3.07
C LYS A 95 20.62 -16.08 2.32
N PRO A 96 20.61 -17.17 1.54
CA PRO A 96 19.38 -17.68 0.97
C PRO A 96 18.31 -17.91 2.07
N GLY A 97 17.12 -17.36 1.85
CA GLY A 97 16.00 -17.40 2.81
C GLY A 97 15.90 -16.21 3.76
N ASP A 98 16.96 -15.39 3.90
CA ASP A 98 16.90 -14.18 4.70
C ASP A 98 16.01 -13.11 4.05
N VAL A 99 15.29 -12.37 4.89
CA VAL A 99 14.52 -11.19 4.47
C VAL A 99 15.23 -9.93 4.93
N HIS A 100 15.49 -9.00 4.01
CA HIS A 100 16.05 -7.69 4.35
C HIS A 100 15.13 -6.96 5.36
N PRO A 101 15.67 -6.31 6.42
CA PRO A 101 14.86 -5.63 7.44
C PRO A 101 13.85 -4.62 6.88
N VAL A 102 14.23 -3.90 5.81
CA VAL A 102 13.31 -3.01 5.07
C VAL A 102 12.06 -3.76 4.61
N TYR A 103 12.23 -4.92 3.98
CA TYR A 103 11.09 -5.73 3.54
C TYR A 103 10.35 -6.38 4.70
N LYS A 104 11.01 -6.68 5.84
CA LYS A 104 10.29 -7.10 7.05
C LYS A 104 9.32 -6.01 7.50
N ALA A 105 9.71 -4.74 7.47
CA ALA A 105 8.83 -3.63 7.79
C ALA A 105 7.75 -3.42 6.71
N MET A 106 8.13 -3.33 5.43
CA MET A 106 7.15 -3.11 4.34
C MET A 106 6.11 -4.24 4.23
N ASN A 107 6.48 -5.49 4.54
CA ASN A 107 5.56 -6.62 4.50
C ASN A 107 4.44 -6.52 5.54
N THR A 108 4.58 -5.71 6.60
CA THR A 108 3.50 -5.45 7.56
C THR A 108 2.54 -4.34 7.11
N LEU A 109 2.92 -3.58 6.08
CA LEU A 109 2.17 -2.42 5.60
C LEU A 109 1.36 -2.70 4.33
N ASP A 110 1.32 -3.94 3.86
CA ASP A 110 0.53 -4.36 2.69
C ASP A 110 0.79 -3.52 1.42
N TYR A 111 2.07 -3.41 1.04
CA TYR A 111 2.46 -2.86 -0.27
C TYR A 111 2.01 -3.78 -1.41
N VAL A 112 1.52 -3.20 -2.51
CA VAL A 112 1.18 -3.96 -3.74
C VAL A 112 2.35 -4.05 -4.72
N VAL A 113 3.21 -3.03 -4.75
CA VAL A 113 4.43 -2.94 -5.55
C VAL A 113 5.58 -2.48 -4.65
N GLY A 114 6.80 -3.00 -4.88
CA GLY A 114 7.99 -2.64 -4.09
C GLY A 114 8.27 -3.51 -2.85
N LYS A 115 7.47 -4.57 -2.62
CA LYS A 115 7.73 -5.55 -1.54
C LYS A 115 8.51 -6.77 -2.02
N HIS A 116 9.22 -7.43 -1.09
CA HIS A 116 9.79 -8.75 -1.32
C HIS A 116 8.75 -9.83 -0.97
N ARG A 117 8.23 -10.50 -2.01
CA ARG A 117 7.34 -11.66 -1.85
C ARG A 117 8.23 -12.90 -1.74
N GLN A 118 8.25 -13.54 -0.57
CA GLN A 118 8.77 -14.91 -0.52
C GLN A 118 7.78 -15.84 -1.25
N PRO A 119 8.28 -16.84 -2.01
CA PRO A 119 7.44 -17.87 -2.60
C PRO A 119 6.72 -18.70 -1.54
#